data_AF-A0A9E5JA31-F1
#
_entry.id   AF-A0A9E5JA31-F1
#
_cell.length_a   1.000
_cell.length_b   1.000
_cell.length_c   1.000
_cell.angle_alpha   90.00
_cell.angle_beta   90.00
_cell.angle_gamma   90.00
#
_symmetry.space_group_name_H-M   'P 1'
#
loop_
_entity.id
_entity.type
_entity.pdbx_description
1 polymer ?
#
loop_
_entity_poly.entity_id
_entity_poly.type
_entity_poly.pdbx_seq_one_letter_code
_entity_poly.pdbx_strand_id
1 'polypeptide(L)'
;AYFCGKALGGRIIHRKLAPTVSPGKSWEGALGGLLGVFVLAWVWMHLEQSYQWPGTSFFTHMMTHGLFWWALSLMFITTMSVVGDLVESLVKRSAGVKDSSNLLPGHGGVLDRLDALLPSLPIALMLLNWPTASTALAL
;
A
#
# COMPACT_ATOMS: atom_id res chain seq x y z
N ALA A 1 -1.38 6.69 6.83
CA ALA A 1 -2.33 5.84 7.58
C ALA A 1 -2.32 6.11 9.08
N TYR A 2 -1.21 5.89 9.80
CA TYR A 2 -1.14 6.01 11.26
C TYR A 2 -1.65 7.36 11.82
N PHE A 3 -1.15 8.48 11.30
CA PHE A 3 -1.56 9.81 11.79
C PHE A 3 -3.04 10.09 11.58
N CYS A 4 -3.57 9.80 10.38
CA CYS A 4 -5.01 9.94 10.09
C CYS A 4 -5.85 9.01 10.98
N GLY A 5 -5.40 7.77 11.19
CA GLY A 5 -6.07 6.82 12.08
C GLY A 5 -6.08 7.30 13.54
N LYS A 6 -4.97 7.85 14.04
CA LYS A 6 -4.87 8.38 15.41
C LYS A 6 -5.68 9.67 15.60
N ALA A 7 -5.71 10.55 14.60
CA ALA A 7 -6.38 11.85 14.69
C ALA A 7 -7.89 11.77 14.42
N LEU A 8 -8.32 10.90 13.50
CA LEU A 8 -9.68 10.85 12.98
C LEU A 8 -10.37 9.49 13.14
N GLY A 9 -9.65 8.44 13.53
CA GLY A 9 -10.20 7.08 13.60
C GLY A 9 -11.39 6.99 14.55
N GLY A 10 -12.55 6.57 14.03
CA GLY A 10 -13.77 6.43 14.82
C GLY A 10 -14.53 7.74 15.05
N ARG A 11 -14.03 8.88 14.55
CA ARG A 11 -14.72 10.18 14.68
C ARG A 11 -15.70 10.44 13.54
N ILE A 12 -15.38 9.96 12.33
CA ILE A 12 -16.21 10.15 11.14
C ILE A 12 -16.96 8.84 10.87
N ILE A 13 -16.22 7.74 10.78
CA ILE A 13 -16.72 6.39 10.56
C ILE A 13 -16.57 5.62 11.87
N HIS A 14 -17.68 5.44 12.59
CA HIS A 14 -17.68 4.75 13.88
C HIS A 14 -17.37 3.24 13.76
N ARG A 15 -17.45 2.68 12.55
CA ARG A 15 -17.14 1.27 12.28
C ARG A 15 -15.63 1.07 12.14
N LYS A 16 -15.07 0.11 12.87
CA LYS A 16 -13.67 -0.33 12.69
C LYS A 16 -13.52 -1.14 11.41
N LEU A 17 -12.32 -1.13 10.83
CA LEU A 17 -12.04 -1.83 9.58
C LEU A 17 -12.14 -3.35 9.75
N ALA A 18 -11.51 -3.89 10.80
CA ALA A 18 -11.52 -5.32 11.09
C ALA A 18 -11.50 -5.57 12.62
N PRO A 19 -12.64 -5.35 13.31
CA PRO A 19 -12.68 -5.34 14.79
C PRO A 19 -12.29 -6.67 15.44
N THR A 20 -12.59 -7.80 14.82
CA THR A 20 -12.26 -9.15 15.33
C THR A 20 -10.79 -9.54 15.11
N VAL A 21 -10.12 -8.93 14.13
CA VAL A 21 -8.77 -9.29 13.70
C VAL A 21 -7.74 -8.29 14.24
N SER A 22 -8.00 -7.01 13.99
CA SER A 22 -7.14 -5.88 14.33
C SER A 22 -7.98 -4.69 14.82
N PRO A 23 -8.28 -4.62 16.13
CA PRO A 23 -9.16 -3.59 16.70
C PRO A 23 -8.58 -2.17 16.62
N GLY A 24 -7.32 -2.00 16.21
CA GLY A 24 -6.67 -0.69 16.01
C GLY A 24 -6.88 -0.08 14.63
N LYS A 25 -7.36 -0.83 13.63
CA LYS A 25 -7.52 -0.31 12.26
C LYS A 25 -8.87 0.40 12.07
N SER A 26 -8.81 1.62 11.54
CA SER A 26 -9.96 2.46 11.21
C SER A 26 -10.05 2.72 9.71
N TRP A 27 -11.26 3.00 9.21
CA TRP A 27 -11.46 3.38 7.81
C TRP A 27 -10.80 4.72 7.47
N GLU A 28 -10.80 5.67 8.40
CA GLU A 28 -10.14 6.97 8.22
C GLU A 28 -8.63 6.82 8.12
N GLY A 29 -8.05 5.86 8.85
CA GLY A 29 -6.64 5.51 8.71
C GLY A 29 -6.33 4.94 7.33
N ALA A 30 -7.19 4.06 6.81
CA ALA A 30 -7.04 3.46 5.48
C ALA A 30 -7.19 4.52 4.37
N LEU A 31 -8.25 5.33 4.41
CA LEU A 31 -8.49 6.42 3.46
C LEU A 31 -7.39 7.49 3.50
N GLY A 32 -6.95 7.88 4.70
CA GLY A 32 -5.81 8.79 4.84
C GLY A 32 -4.49 8.19 4.36
N GLY A 33 -4.32 6.86 4.45
CA GLY A 33 -3.24 6.14 3.80
C GLY A 33 -3.30 6.23 2.29
N LEU A 34 -4.46 5.96 1.71
CA LEU A 34 -4.73 6.05 0.27
C LEU A 34 -4.44 7.45 -0.27
N LEU A 35 -5.00 8.49 0.35
CA LEU A 35 -4.72 9.88 -0.03
C LEU A 35 -3.22 10.20 0.08
N GLY A 36 -2.55 9.71 1.12
CA GLY A 36 -1.11 9.86 1.29
C GLY A 36 -0.30 9.25 0.13
N VAL A 37 -0.71 8.08 -0.39
CA VAL A 37 -0.06 7.45 -1.56
C VAL A 37 -0.23 8.30 -2.82
N PHE A 38 -1.43 8.84 -3.05
CA PHE A 38 -1.67 9.73 -4.20
C PHE A 38 -0.83 11.02 -4.12
N VAL A 39 -0.76 11.64 -2.94
CA VAL A 39 0.06 12.84 -2.73
C VAL A 39 1.55 12.50 -2.92
N LEU A 40 2.02 11.40 -2.35
CA LEU A 40 3.41 10.94 -2.52
C LEU A 40 3.74 10.70 -3.98
N ALA A 41 2.87 9.98 -4.71
CA ALA A 41 3.06 9.70 -6.13
C ALA A 41 3.14 10.99 -6.95
N TRP A 42 2.26 11.95 -6.68
CA TRP A 42 2.27 13.26 -7.34
C TRP A 42 3.57 14.03 -7.05
N VAL A 43 3.98 14.14 -5.78
CA VAL A 43 5.24 14.81 -5.40
C VAL A 43 6.44 14.13 -6.04
N TRP A 44 6.48 12.79 -6.02
CA TRP A 44 7.57 12.01 -6.57
C TRP A 44 7.73 12.24 -8.07
N MET A 45 6.64 12.22 -8.83
CA MET A 45 6.67 12.49 -10.27
C MET A 45 7.18 13.91 -10.59
N HIS A 46 6.84 14.90 -9.76
CA HIS A 46 7.34 16.27 -9.93
C HIS A 46 8.84 16.37 -9.63
N LEU A 47 9.32 15.68 -8.59
CA LEU A 47 10.73 15.62 -8.25
C LEU A 47 11.54 14.90 -9.34
N GLU A 48 11.03 13.79 -9.85
CA GLU A 48 11.66 13.02 -10.94
C GLU A 48 11.88 13.89 -12.19
N GLN A 49 10.87 14.68 -12.58
CA GLN A 49 10.97 15.63 -13.69
C GLN A 49 11.95 16.77 -13.40
N SER A 50 11.96 17.30 -12.17
CA SER A 50 12.78 18.46 -11.79
C SER A 50 14.26 18.12 -11.67
N TYR A 51 14.59 16.92 -11.19
CA TYR A 51 15.97 16.48 -10.94
C TYR A 51 16.56 15.62 -12.07
N GLN A 52 15.83 15.39 -13.17
CA GLN A 52 16.26 14.56 -14.30
C GLN A 52 16.80 13.19 -13.85
N TRP A 53 16.06 12.52 -12.95
CA TRP A 53 16.51 11.26 -12.38
C TRP A 53 16.75 10.21 -13.48
N PRO A 54 17.87 9.48 -13.45
CA PRO A 54 18.13 8.41 -14.42
C PRO A 54 17.22 7.20 -14.13
N GLY A 55 16.08 7.13 -14.80
CA GLY A 55 15.13 6.02 -14.72
C GLY A 55 13.69 6.48 -14.53
N THR A 56 12.75 5.62 -14.92
CA THR A 56 11.31 5.89 -14.76
C THR A 56 10.80 5.21 -13.49
N SER A 57 10.24 5.99 -12.57
CA SER A 57 9.61 5.40 -11.38
C SER A 57 8.33 4.63 -11.73
N PHE A 58 7.89 3.74 -10.83
CA PHE A 58 6.60 3.06 -10.96
C PHE A 58 5.44 4.04 -11.21
N PHE A 59 5.43 5.17 -10.49
CA PHE A 59 4.38 6.18 -10.59
C PHE A 59 4.33 6.81 -11.99
N THR A 60 5.50 7.18 -12.52
CA THR A 60 5.62 7.77 -13.85
C THR A 60 5.32 6.75 -14.95
N HIS A 61 5.78 5.51 -14.79
CA HIS A 61 5.48 4.42 -15.72
C HIS A 61 3.98 4.15 -15.81
N MET A 62 3.30 4.02 -14.67
CA MET A 62 1.86 3.80 -14.65
C MET A 62 1.07 4.96 -15.28
N MET A 63 1.58 6.19 -15.19
CA MET A 63 0.94 7.37 -15.79
C MET A 63 0.89 7.27 -17.33
N THR A 64 1.80 6.52 -17.95
CA THR A 64 1.80 6.30 -19.41
C THR A 64 0.58 5.54 -19.91
N HIS A 65 -0.09 4.77 -19.05
CA HIS A 65 -1.37 4.11 -19.35
C HIS A 65 -2.58 5.05 -19.19
N GLY A 66 -2.35 6.29 -18.74
CA GLY A 66 -3.38 7.29 -18.51
C GLY A 66 -3.86 7.38 -17.05
N LEU A 67 -4.47 8.52 -16.72
CA LEU A 67 -4.84 8.88 -15.34
C LEU A 67 -5.76 7.86 -14.67
N PHE A 68 -6.70 7.28 -15.43
CA PHE A 68 -7.63 6.28 -14.91
C PHE A 68 -6.90 5.02 -14.40
N TRP A 69 -6.06 4.42 -15.25
CA TRP A 69 -5.29 3.23 -14.88
C TRP A 69 -4.24 3.52 -13.83
N TRP A 70 -3.63 4.71 -13.87
CA TRP A 70 -2.75 5.17 -12.82
C TRP A 70 -3.47 5.21 -11.45
N ALA A 71 -4.61 5.87 -11.35
CA ALA A 71 -5.35 5.97 -10.10
C ALA A 71 -5.86 4.61 -9.60
N LEU A 72 -6.37 3.77 -10.51
CA LEU A 72 -6.84 2.43 -10.19
C LEU A 72 -5.71 1.55 -9.64
N SER A 73 -4.52 1.62 -10.24
CA SER A 73 -3.35 0.84 -9.80
C SER A 73 -2.88 1.22 -8.40
N LEU A 74 -2.81 2.52 -8.09
CA LEU A 74 -2.44 3.02 -6.76
C LEU A 74 -3.47 2.62 -5.71
N MET A 75 -4.76 2.74 -6.05
CA MET A 75 -5.83 2.28 -5.17
C MET A 75 -5.71 0.79 -4.90
N PHE A 76 -5.54 -0.02 -5.95
CA PHE A 76 -5.46 -1.47 -5.84
C PHE A 76 -4.26 -1.94 -5.00
N ILE A 77 -3.05 -1.45 -5.28
CA ILE A 77 -1.84 -1.78 -4.51
C ILE A 77 -2.00 -1.36 -3.05
N THR A 78 -2.53 -0.16 -2.79
CA THR A 78 -2.73 0.32 -1.42
C THR A 78 -3.74 -0.53 -0.66
N THR A 79 -4.85 -0.92 -1.30
CA THR A 79 -5.82 -1.84 -0.70
C THR A 79 -5.19 -3.19 -0.41
N MET A 80 -4.41 -3.75 -1.33
CA MET A 80 -3.73 -5.04 -1.14
C MET A 80 -2.68 -4.99 -0.03
N SER A 81 -1.98 -3.87 0.14
CA SER A 81 -1.12 -3.63 1.30
C SER A 81 -1.89 -3.72 2.63
N VAL A 82 -3.08 -3.11 2.72
CA VAL A 82 -3.94 -3.21 3.92
C VAL A 82 -4.43 -4.64 4.13
N VAL A 83 -4.78 -5.35 3.05
CA VAL A 83 -5.22 -6.75 3.11
C VAL A 83 -4.09 -7.66 3.61
N GLY A 84 -2.85 -7.46 3.15
CA GLY A 84 -1.69 -8.24 3.61
C GLY A 84 -1.50 -8.19 5.12
N ASP A 85 -1.52 -6.98 5.68
CA ASP A 85 -1.43 -6.75 7.13
C ASP A 85 -2.64 -7.37 7.88
N LEU A 86 -3.85 -7.36 7.29
CA LEU A 86 -5.00 -8.07 7.86
C LEU A 86 -4.86 -9.60 7.82
N VAL A 87 -4.33 -10.18 6.75
CA VAL A 87 -4.08 -11.62 6.62
C VAL A 87 -3.03 -12.05 7.63
N GLU A 88 -1.94 -11.30 7.79
CA GLU A 88 -0.93 -11.59 8.80
C GLU A 88 -1.52 -11.50 10.22
N SER A 89 -2.32 -10.47 10.48
CA SER A 89 -3.05 -10.35 11.75
C SER A 89 -3.98 -11.55 12.00
N LEU A 90 -4.68 -12.06 10.98
CA LEU A 90 -5.51 -13.27 11.08
C LEU A 90 -4.67 -14.51 11.42
N VAL A 91 -3.56 -14.71 10.72
CA VAL A 91 -2.66 -15.85 10.94
C VAL A 91 -2.14 -15.83 12.38
N LYS A 92 -1.70 -14.68 12.88
CA LYS A 92 -1.24 -14.52 14.28
C LYS A 92 -2.32 -14.93 15.28
N ARG A 93 -3.57 -14.47 15.08
CA ARG A 93 -4.72 -14.86 15.94
C ARG A 93 -5.02 -16.36 15.88
N SER A 94 -4.95 -16.97 14.70
CA SER A 94 -5.16 -18.42 14.57
C SER A 94 -4.08 -19.26 15.27
N ALA A 95 -2.85 -18.74 15.33
CA ALA A 95 -1.73 -19.37 16.00
C ALA A 95 -1.64 -19.06 17.51
N GLY A 96 -2.57 -18.26 18.06
CA GLY A 96 -2.58 -17.88 19.48
C GLY A 96 -1.45 -16.92 19.89
N VAL A 97 -0.68 -16.41 18.92
CA VAL A 97 0.45 -15.49 19.15
C VAL A 97 0.07 -14.07 18.75
N LYS A 98 0.68 -13.08 19.39
CA LYS A 98 0.43 -11.66 19.07
C LYS A 98 1.45 -11.11 18.09
N ASP A 99 2.71 -11.52 18.22
CA ASP A 99 3.84 -11.05 17.42
C ASP A 99 4.44 -12.23 16.65
N SER A 100 4.90 -11.99 15.43
CA SER A 100 5.40 -13.05 14.55
C SER A 100 6.74 -13.64 14.99
N SER A 101 7.58 -12.85 15.67
CA SER A 101 8.77 -13.29 16.40
C SER A 101 9.32 -12.17 17.29
N ASN A 102 10.31 -12.48 18.15
CA ASN A 102 11.08 -11.50 18.95
C ASN A 102 12.47 -11.22 18.36
N LEU A 103 12.63 -11.39 17.03
CA LEU A 103 13.94 -11.27 16.36
C LEU A 103 14.53 -9.87 16.41
N LEU A 104 13.70 -8.82 16.44
CA LEU A 104 14.16 -7.43 16.56
C LEU A 104 13.74 -6.85 17.91
N PRO A 105 14.69 -6.53 18.82
CA PRO A 105 14.38 -5.95 20.12
C PRO A 105 13.53 -4.67 19.97
N GLY A 106 12.31 -4.70 20.52
CA GLY A 106 11.37 -3.58 20.49
C GLY A 106 10.64 -3.32 19.16
N HIS A 107 10.88 -4.13 18.11
CA HIS A 107 10.32 -3.88 16.77
C HIS A 107 9.41 -4.98 16.22
N GLY A 108 9.22 -6.07 16.97
CA GLY A 108 8.42 -7.24 16.56
C GLY A 108 9.21 -8.20 15.67
N GLY A 109 8.51 -8.97 14.85
CA GLY A 109 9.14 -9.88 13.92
C GLY A 109 9.34 -9.28 12.54
N VAL A 110 10.21 -9.91 11.74
CA VAL A 110 10.47 -9.52 10.35
C VAL A 110 9.19 -9.62 9.50
N LEU A 111 8.32 -10.58 9.80
CA LEU A 111 7.08 -10.80 9.06
C LEU A 111 6.10 -9.62 9.21
N ASP A 112 6.07 -8.97 10.39
CA ASP A 112 5.27 -7.77 10.66
C ASP A 112 5.71 -6.54 9.82
N ARG A 113 6.84 -6.64 9.11
CA ARG A 113 7.36 -5.59 8.22
C ARG A 113 7.17 -5.91 6.74
N LEU A 114 6.94 -7.19 6.43
CA LEU A 114 6.79 -7.68 5.06
C LEU A 114 5.33 -8.00 4.74
N ASP A 115 4.45 -8.15 5.71
CA ASP A 115 3.01 -8.40 5.59
C ASP A 115 2.31 -7.58 4.51
N ALA A 116 2.55 -6.28 4.47
CA ALA A 116 2.00 -5.34 3.50
C ALA A 116 2.70 -5.42 2.13
N LEU A 117 3.98 -5.81 2.12
CA LEU A 117 4.80 -5.96 0.91
C LEU A 117 4.52 -7.27 0.16
N LEU A 118 4.19 -8.34 0.89
CA LEU A 118 3.93 -9.67 0.33
C LEU A 118 2.87 -9.67 -0.78
N PRO A 119 1.69 -9.05 -0.61
CA PRO A 119 0.72 -8.96 -1.70
C PRO A 119 1.00 -7.79 -2.66
N SER A 120 1.61 -6.70 -2.20
CA SER A 120 1.76 -5.49 -3.03
C SER A 120 2.91 -5.58 -4.05
N LEU A 121 4.02 -6.24 -3.71
CA LEU A 121 5.16 -6.42 -4.61
C LEU A 121 4.85 -7.23 -5.88
N PRO A 122 4.26 -8.44 -5.83
CA PRO A 122 3.96 -9.20 -7.04
C PRO A 122 2.94 -8.46 -7.93
N ILE A 123 2.00 -7.73 -7.32
CA ILE A 123 1.04 -6.90 -8.05
C ILE A 123 1.74 -5.72 -8.73
N ALA A 124 2.64 -5.03 -8.04
CA ALA A 124 3.43 -3.95 -8.62
C ALA A 124 4.28 -4.44 -9.79
N LEU A 125 4.92 -5.62 -9.66
CA LEU A 125 5.69 -6.24 -10.74
C LEU A 125 4.80 -6.61 -11.93
N MET A 126 3.63 -7.20 -11.68
CA MET A 126 2.66 -7.51 -12.74
C MET A 126 2.24 -6.25 -13.50
N LEU A 127 1.97 -5.15 -12.78
CA LEU A 127 1.58 -3.87 -13.38
C LEU A 127 2.72 -3.20 -14.15
N LEU A 128 3.96 -3.33 -13.71
CA LEU A 128 5.13 -2.84 -14.45
C LEU A 128 5.40 -3.60 -15.76
N ASN A 129 5.01 -4.87 -15.82
CA ASN A 129 5.14 -5.68 -17.03
C ASN A 129 3.89 -5.59 -17.92
N TRP A 130 2.90 -4.77 -17.55
CA TRP A 130 1.71 -4.58 -18.36
C TRP A 130 2.07 -3.83 -19.65
N PRO A 131 1.75 -4.36 -20.85
CA PRO A 131 2.10 -3.71 -22.10
C PRO A 131 1.46 -2.32 -22.22
N THR A 132 2.28 -1.33 -22.53
CA THR A 132 1.80 -0.01 -22.97
C THR A 132 1.31 -0.10 -24.42
N ALA A 133 0.40 0.79 -24.83
CA ALA A 133 -0.10 0.82 -26.22
C ALA A 133 1.03 0.94 -27.26
N SER A 134 2.16 1.57 -26.88
CA SER A 134 3.35 1.70 -27.73
C SER A 134 4.18 0.41 -27.84
N THR A 135 4.18 -0.45 -26.82
CA THR A 135 4.88 -1.76 -26.87
C THR A 135 4.02 -2.85 -27.50
N ALA A 136 2.70 -2.77 -27.37
CA ALA A 136 1.77 -3.71 -28.00
C ALA A 136 1.77 -3.64 -29.53
N LEU A 137 2.11 -2.49 -30.13
CA LEU A 137 2.25 -2.33 -31.58
C LEU A 137 3.61 -2.80 -32.13
N ALA A 138 4.57 -3.10 -31.25
CA ALA A 138 5.92 -3.54 -31.63
C ALA A 138 6.09 -5.08 -31.60
N LEU A 139 5.04 -5.81 -31.20
CA LEU A 139 4.93 -7.28 -31.24
C LEU A 139 4.01 -7.70 -32.38
#